data_AF-A0A9X8ZCI0-F1
#
_entry.id   AF-A0A9X8ZCI0-F1
#
_cell.length_a   1.000
_cell.length_b   1.000
_cell.length_c   1.000
_cell.angle_alpha   90.00
_cell.angle_beta   90.00
_cell.angle_gamma   90.00
#
_symmetry.space_group_name_H-M   'P 1'
#
loop_
_entity.id
_entity.type
_entity.pdbx_description
1 polymer ?
#
loop_
_entity_poly.entity_id
_entity_poly.type
_entity_poly.pdbx_seq_one_letter_code
_entity_poly.pdbx_strand_id
1 'polypeptide(L)'
;MFKLINENSDLKIGIVTTGNLTDKFNRVLKQLKLAGKLKFERAGQLINSARKEKNKFDIVLVDESHRLQRYYPKGHPATKRHFNKNEPHLNELHMLENVSKGIVLFYDEFQSIRPQDITRNDFNHQAGAYIKYILKQQFRIKNNSISNEEFDGESFVKGIQYALDISNDRDFNPAVFQYKNKDSYFQIVDSISELFDFTMDMEKLHANTTNRVIAGYTKEWKSNPRSRDNKGMDKSLLPYDWEEGINKWRWNSQHERWVELESSKSEIGSIHAIQGADIDYVGVIIGNDITVN
;
A
#
# COMPACT_ATOMS: atom_id res chain seq x y z
N MET A 1 -10.06 -20.23 2.74
CA MET A 1 -10.44 -19.76 4.09
C MET A 1 -11.86 -20.17 4.49
N PHE A 2 -12.90 -19.82 3.71
CA PHE A 2 -14.28 -20.25 4.00
C PHE A 2 -14.42 -21.78 4.11
N LYS A 3 -13.84 -22.52 3.16
CA LYS A 3 -13.74 -23.99 3.22
C LYS A 3 -13.06 -24.49 4.50
N LEU A 4 -11.88 -23.93 4.83
CA LEU A 4 -11.10 -24.31 6.01
C LEU A 4 -11.89 -24.16 7.32
N ILE A 5 -12.69 -23.09 7.44
CA ILE A 5 -13.50 -22.80 8.64
C ILE A 5 -14.74 -23.69 8.73
N ASN A 6 -15.29 -24.08 7.59
CA ASN A 6 -16.42 -25.02 7.54
C ASN A 6 -15.95 -26.45 7.86
N GLU A 7 -14.75 -26.82 7.43
CA GLU A 7 -14.16 -28.13 7.70
C GLU A 7 -13.60 -28.24 9.13
N ASN A 8 -13.23 -27.11 9.75
CA ASN A 8 -12.67 -27.08 11.10
C ASN A 8 -13.38 -26.01 11.94
N SER A 9 -14.44 -26.44 12.64
CA SER A 9 -15.34 -25.54 13.35
C SER A 9 -14.68 -24.70 14.45
N ASP A 10 -13.58 -25.19 15.00
CA ASP A 10 -12.97 -24.68 16.23
C ASP A 10 -11.76 -23.78 15.96
N LEU A 11 -11.33 -23.66 14.69
CA LEU A 11 -10.19 -22.84 14.33
C LEU A 11 -10.46 -21.35 14.57
N LYS A 12 -9.52 -20.71 15.26
CA LYS A 12 -9.42 -19.26 15.41
C LYS A 12 -8.36 -18.72 14.49
N ILE A 13 -8.79 -17.94 13.50
CA ILE A 13 -7.93 -17.38 12.48
C ILE A 13 -7.89 -15.86 12.63
N GLY A 14 -6.70 -15.32 12.85
CA GLY A 14 -6.43 -13.89 12.83
C GLY A 14 -5.94 -13.45 11.46
N ILE A 15 -6.44 -12.32 10.97
CA ILE A 15 -5.96 -11.72 9.72
C ILE A 15 -5.53 -10.30 10.02
N VAL A 16 -4.23 -10.07 9.88
CA VAL A 16 -3.63 -8.75 10.01
C VAL A 16 -3.67 -8.09 8.63
N THR A 17 -4.30 -6.91 8.57
CA THR A 17 -4.42 -6.08 7.35
C THR A 17 -4.23 -4.61 7.68
N THR A 18 -3.96 -3.79 6.67
CA THR A 18 -4.00 -2.33 6.78
C THR A 18 -5.44 -1.83 7.00
N GLY A 19 -5.57 -0.70 7.70
CA GLY A 19 -6.82 -0.26 8.33
C GLY A 19 -8.00 0.07 7.40
N ASN A 20 -7.76 0.32 6.11
CA ASN A 20 -8.79 0.79 5.19
C ASN A 20 -9.84 -0.29 4.85
N LEU A 21 -9.47 -1.57 4.98
CA LEU A 21 -10.32 -2.70 4.61
C LEU A 21 -10.94 -3.43 5.80
N THR A 22 -10.42 -3.19 7.01
CA THR A 22 -10.77 -3.93 8.23
C THR A 22 -12.26 -3.84 8.54
N ASP A 23 -12.85 -2.64 8.45
CA ASP A 23 -14.27 -2.42 8.74
C ASP A 23 -15.19 -3.08 7.72
N LYS A 24 -14.83 -3.04 6.43
CA LYS A 24 -15.62 -3.67 5.36
C LYS A 24 -15.63 -5.19 5.55
N PHE A 25 -14.47 -5.80 5.75
CA PHE A 25 -14.38 -7.24 5.97
C PHE A 25 -15.10 -7.69 7.24
N ASN A 26 -14.94 -6.97 8.36
CA ASN A 26 -15.62 -7.32 9.60
C ASN A 26 -17.16 -7.23 9.49
N ARG A 27 -17.70 -6.30 8.69
CA ARG A 27 -19.15 -6.27 8.39
C ARG A 27 -19.59 -7.52 7.64
N VAL A 28 -18.84 -7.93 6.61
CA VAL A 28 -19.12 -9.16 5.85
C VAL A 28 -19.06 -10.38 6.77
N LEU A 29 -18.04 -10.49 7.62
CA LEU A 29 -17.92 -11.60 8.57
C LEU A 29 -19.09 -11.67 9.54
N LYS A 30 -19.60 -10.52 10.01
CA LYS A 30 -20.77 -10.48 10.88
C LYS A 30 -22.02 -11.01 10.18
N GLN A 31 -22.23 -10.63 8.91
CA GLN A 31 -23.34 -11.14 8.10
C GLN A 31 -23.24 -12.66 7.87
N LEU A 32 -22.03 -13.16 7.67
CA LEU A 32 -21.75 -14.60 7.50
C LEU A 32 -21.68 -15.38 8.83
N LYS A 33 -21.91 -14.73 9.99
CA LYS A 33 -21.79 -15.32 11.33
C LYS A 33 -20.40 -15.92 11.63
N LEU A 34 -19.34 -15.34 11.05
CA LEU A 34 -17.95 -15.81 11.17
C LEU A 34 -17.10 -14.98 12.16
N ALA A 35 -17.64 -13.91 12.75
CA ALA A 35 -16.89 -12.98 13.61
C ALA A 35 -16.27 -13.61 14.87
N GLY A 36 -16.77 -14.76 15.33
CA GLY A 36 -16.18 -15.51 16.46
C GLY A 36 -14.99 -16.39 16.06
N LYS A 37 -14.83 -16.67 14.76
CA LYS A 37 -13.81 -17.57 14.20
C LYS A 37 -12.74 -16.82 13.43
N LEU A 38 -13.14 -15.75 12.74
CA LEU A 38 -12.29 -14.87 11.97
C LEU A 38 -12.30 -13.47 12.55
N LYS A 39 -11.12 -12.87 12.68
CA LYS A 39 -10.94 -11.47 13.05
C LYS A 39 -10.02 -10.79 12.05
N PHE A 40 -10.51 -9.75 11.37
CA PHE A 40 -9.65 -8.82 10.62
C PHE A 40 -9.32 -7.66 11.55
N GLU A 41 -8.04 -7.46 11.87
CA GLU A 41 -7.60 -6.40 12.77
C GLU A 41 -6.22 -5.86 12.35
N ARG A 42 -5.82 -4.72 12.91
CA ARG A 42 -4.41 -4.31 12.86
C ARG A 42 -3.61 -5.19 13.84
N ALA A 43 -2.33 -5.43 13.56
CA ALA A 43 -1.47 -6.29 14.38
C ALA A 43 -1.54 -5.96 15.89
N GLY A 44 -1.30 -4.71 16.28
CA GLY A 44 -1.42 -4.28 17.67
C GLY A 44 -2.80 -4.51 18.33
N GLN A 45 -3.90 -4.48 17.57
CA GLN A 45 -5.23 -4.82 18.10
C GLN A 45 -5.37 -6.32 18.31
N LEU A 46 -4.97 -7.11 17.31
CA LEU A 46 -5.00 -8.58 17.35
C LEU A 46 -4.19 -9.13 18.54
N ILE A 47 -2.98 -8.59 18.74
CA ILE A 47 -2.08 -8.93 19.86
C ILE A 47 -2.77 -8.62 21.20
N ASN A 48 -3.36 -7.44 21.34
CA ASN A 48 -4.03 -7.03 22.58
C ASN A 48 -5.28 -7.88 22.87
N SER A 49 -6.08 -8.20 21.84
CA SER A 49 -7.25 -9.07 21.97
C SER A 49 -6.84 -10.46 22.46
N ALA A 50 -5.83 -11.07 21.84
CA ALA A 50 -5.32 -12.38 22.25
C ALA A 50 -4.78 -12.39 23.69
N ARG A 51 -4.00 -11.37 24.07
CA ARG A 51 -3.46 -11.22 25.44
C ARG A 51 -4.58 -11.08 26.47
N LYS A 52 -5.60 -10.27 26.17
CA LYS A 52 -6.75 -10.05 27.08
C LYS A 52 -7.60 -11.31 27.25
N GLU A 53 -7.84 -12.03 26.16
CA GLU A 53 -8.61 -13.28 26.16
C GLU A 53 -7.79 -14.48 26.69
N LYS A 54 -6.49 -14.29 26.93
CA LYS A 54 -5.52 -15.35 27.28
C LYS A 54 -5.63 -16.55 26.34
N ASN A 55 -5.83 -16.27 25.05
CA ASN A 55 -6.05 -17.30 24.04
C ASN A 55 -5.18 -17.04 22.81
N LYS A 56 -4.62 -18.11 22.25
CA LYS A 56 -3.83 -18.04 21.03
C LYS A 56 -4.72 -18.29 19.82
N PHE A 57 -4.40 -17.63 18.72
CA PHE A 57 -4.93 -17.98 17.41
C PHE A 57 -4.28 -19.29 16.94
N ASP A 58 -5.05 -20.13 16.25
CA ASP A 58 -4.49 -21.31 15.62
C ASP A 58 -3.63 -20.93 14.42
N ILE A 59 -4.10 -19.95 13.63
CA ILE A 59 -3.38 -19.42 12.48
C ILE A 59 -3.52 -17.89 12.47
N VAL A 60 -2.41 -17.20 12.21
CA VAL A 60 -2.42 -15.77 11.87
C VAL A 60 -1.89 -15.59 10.45
N LEU A 61 -2.67 -14.91 9.63
CA LEU A 61 -2.28 -14.47 8.29
C LEU A 61 -1.91 -12.99 8.39
N VAL A 62 -0.71 -12.63 7.95
CA VAL A 62 -0.24 -11.24 7.96
C VAL A 62 -0.07 -10.76 6.53
N ASP A 63 -1.05 -9.99 6.07
CA ASP A 63 -0.95 -9.27 4.81
C ASP A 63 -0.01 -8.06 4.96
N GLU A 64 0.72 -7.74 3.90
CA GLU A 64 1.73 -6.67 3.89
C GLU A 64 2.70 -6.75 5.09
N SER A 65 3.26 -7.93 5.37
CA SER A 65 4.00 -8.19 6.61
C SER A 65 5.26 -7.33 6.77
N HIS A 66 5.77 -6.76 5.67
CA HIS A 66 6.82 -5.74 5.69
C HIS A 66 6.39 -4.44 6.41
N ARG A 67 5.09 -4.27 6.69
CA ARG A 67 4.49 -3.14 7.44
C ARG A 67 4.26 -3.42 8.91
N LEU A 68 4.59 -4.62 9.39
CA LEU A 68 4.62 -4.88 10.82
C LEU A 68 5.55 -3.88 11.49
N GLN A 69 5.16 -3.42 12.67
CA GLN A 69 5.78 -2.30 13.33
C GLN A 69 6.83 -2.75 14.35
N ARG A 70 7.82 -1.89 14.55
CA ARG A 70 8.71 -1.89 15.72
C ARG A 70 8.42 -0.69 16.60
N TYR A 71 8.96 -0.70 17.83
CA TYR A 71 8.87 0.49 18.67
C TYR A 71 9.65 1.66 18.02
N TYR A 72 8.94 2.76 17.76
CA TYR A 72 9.53 3.98 17.21
C TYR A 72 9.19 5.18 18.11
N PRO A 73 10.17 5.82 18.78
CA PRO A 73 9.91 6.87 19.77
C PRO A 73 9.06 8.02 19.24
N LYS A 74 9.30 8.46 18.00
CA LYS A 74 8.59 9.56 17.32
C LYS A 74 7.25 9.12 16.70
N GLY A 75 6.85 7.86 16.83
CA GLY A 75 5.56 7.36 16.34
C GLY A 75 4.37 7.91 17.13
N HIS A 76 3.17 7.83 16.54
CA HIS A 76 1.94 8.29 17.17
C HIS A 76 1.63 7.50 18.46
N PRO A 77 1.17 8.12 19.56
CA PRO A 77 0.94 7.41 20.83
C PRO A 77 0.04 6.17 20.70
N ALA A 78 -1.01 6.23 19.88
CA ALA A 78 -1.92 5.12 19.67
C ALA A 78 -1.25 3.88 19.06
N THR A 79 -0.29 4.05 18.14
CA THR A 79 0.43 2.94 17.50
C THR A 79 1.47 2.32 18.44
N LYS A 80 1.87 3.04 19.50
CA LYS A 80 2.88 2.58 20.46
C LYS A 80 2.31 1.82 21.66
N ARG A 81 0.99 1.82 21.87
CA ARG A 81 0.37 1.33 23.12
C ARG A 81 0.64 -0.13 23.46
N HIS A 82 0.84 -0.98 22.45
CA HIS A 82 1.05 -2.42 22.64
C HIS A 82 2.53 -2.80 22.78
N PHE A 83 3.45 -1.83 22.57
CA PHE A 83 4.89 -2.00 22.75
C PHE A 83 5.32 -1.70 24.17
N ASN A 84 6.30 -2.46 24.66
CA ASN A 84 7.01 -2.16 25.89
C ASN A 84 8.27 -1.34 25.58
N LYS A 85 8.38 -0.14 26.16
CA LYS A 85 9.54 0.74 25.95
C LYS A 85 10.85 0.14 26.48
N ASN A 86 10.75 -0.75 27.49
CA ASN A 86 11.89 -1.41 28.09
C ASN A 86 12.38 -2.60 27.24
N GLU A 87 11.62 -3.01 26.24
CA GLU A 87 11.93 -4.14 25.35
C GLU A 87 11.79 -3.71 23.88
N PRO A 88 12.60 -2.74 23.41
CA PRO A 88 12.46 -2.16 22.07
C PRO A 88 12.74 -3.16 20.92
N HIS A 89 13.38 -4.28 21.23
CA HIS A 89 13.65 -5.37 20.30
C HIS A 89 12.40 -6.20 19.96
N LEU A 90 11.35 -6.16 20.80
CA LEU A 90 10.11 -6.87 20.57
C LEU A 90 9.26 -6.09 19.55
N ASN A 91 9.33 -6.51 18.30
CA ASN A 91 8.50 -6.00 17.21
C ASN A 91 7.14 -6.73 17.14
N GLU A 92 6.23 -6.28 16.28
CA GLU A 92 4.91 -6.93 16.11
C GLU A 92 5.01 -8.38 15.63
N LEU A 93 5.99 -8.73 14.78
CA LEU A 93 6.18 -10.12 14.33
C LEU A 93 6.45 -11.04 15.53
N HIS A 94 7.33 -10.63 16.43
CA HIS A 94 7.64 -11.38 17.64
C HIS A 94 6.42 -11.53 18.56
N MET A 95 5.61 -10.47 18.67
CA MET A 95 4.39 -10.53 19.46
C MET A 95 3.33 -11.43 18.82
N LEU A 96 3.21 -11.44 17.49
CA LEU A 96 2.29 -12.30 16.74
C LEU A 96 2.68 -13.79 16.86
N GLU A 97 3.97 -14.12 16.79
CA GLU A 97 4.48 -15.46 17.07
C GLU A 97 4.06 -15.94 18.47
N ASN A 98 4.11 -15.05 19.47
CA ASN A 98 3.71 -15.41 20.84
C ASN A 98 2.21 -15.67 21.01
N VAL A 99 1.36 -15.00 20.23
CA VAL A 99 -0.11 -15.13 20.30
C VAL A 99 -0.71 -16.07 19.25
N SER A 100 0.11 -16.78 18.48
CA SER A 100 -0.33 -17.72 17.45
C SER A 100 0.30 -19.11 17.63
N LYS A 101 -0.33 -20.14 17.06
CA LYS A 101 0.26 -21.48 16.91
C LYS A 101 0.95 -21.65 15.55
N GLY A 102 0.47 -20.95 14.54
CA GLY A 102 1.08 -20.86 13.21
C GLY A 102 0.88 -19.49 12.61
N ILE A 103 1.84 -19.06 11.79
CA ILE A 103 1.81 -17.76 11.13
C ILE A 103 2.18 -17.90 9.65
N VAL A 104 1.51 -17.12 8.80
CA VAL A 104 1.81 -17.00 7.37
C VAL A 104 2.00 -15.53 7.07
N LEU A 105 3.12 -15.19 6.43
CA LEU A 105 3.53 -13.81 6.16
C LEU A 105 3.50 -13.58 4.64
N PHE A 106 2.79 -12.54 4.21
CA PHE A 106 2.84 -12.05 2.83
C PHE A 106 3.80 -10.87 2.79
N TYR A 107 5.00 -11.12 2.26
CA TYR A 107 6.12 -10.20 2.32
C TYR A 107 6.51 -9.70 0.91
N ASP A 108 6.71 -8.39 0.80
CA ASP A 108 7.32 -7.73 -0.35
C ASP A 108 8.48 -6.88 0.17
N GLU A 109 9.70 -7.19 -0.27
CA GLU A 109 10.90 -6.59 0.26
C GLU A 109 11.09 -5.12 -0.13
N PHE A 110 10.48 -4.69 -1.25
CA PHE A 110 10.70 -3.36 -1.84
C PHE A 110 9.65 -2.33 -1.44
N GLN A 111 8.66 -2.70 -0.61
CA GLN A 111 7.55 -1.83 -0.20
C GLN A 111 7.64 -1.27 1.23
N SER A 112 8.80 -1.34 1.89
CA SER A 112 9.00 -0.73 3.21
C SER A 112 9.08 0.80 3.11
N ILE A 113 8.18 1.53 3.78
CA ILE A 113 8.06 2.99 3.61
C ILE A 113 8.27 3.74 4.93
N ARG A 114 7.88 3.19 6.08
CA ARG A 114 7.86 3.94 7.34
C ARG A 114 9.07 3.62 8.21
N PRO A 115 9.65 4.61 8.91
CA PRO A 115 10.70 4.35 9.92
C PRO A 115 10.25 3.40 11.05
N GLN A 116 8.94 3.33 11.29
CA GLN A 116 8.31 2.46 12.28
C GLN A 116 8.10 1.02 11.77
N ASP A 117 8.21 0.76 10.47
CA ASP A 117 8.17 -0.61 9.94
C ASP A 117 9.41 -1.40 10.45
N ILE A 118 9.27 -2.72 10.59
CA ILE A 118 10.41 -3.62 10.89
C ILE A 118 11.43 -3.49 9.76
N THR A 119 12.72 -3.42 10.09
CA THR A 119 13.76 -3.31 9.06
C THR A 119 13.87 -4.60 8.25
N ARG A 120 14.30 -4.52 6.98
CA ARG A 120 14.55 -5.69 6.13
C ARG A 120 15.48 -6.70 6.82
N ASN A 121 16.54 -6.21 7.47
CA ASN A 121 17.50 -7.06 8.17
C ASN A 121 16.86 -7.78 9.37
N ASP A 122 16.11 -7.06 10.22
CA ASP A 122 15.44 -7.65 11.38
C ASP A 122 14.38 -8.67 10.94
N PHE A 123 13.60 -8.33 9.90
CA PHE A 123 12.58 -9.21 9.34
C PHE A 123 13.20 -10.50 8.80
N ASN A 124 14.27 -10.39 7.98
CA ASN A 124 14.96 -11.53 7.40
C ASN A 124 15.64 -12.41 8.46
N HIS A 125 16.21 -11.80 9.51
CA HIS A 125 16.79 -12.53 10.62
C HIS A 125 15.72 -13.32 11.39
N GLN A 126 14.60 -12.67 11.74
CA GLN A 126 13.52 -13.31 12.49
C GLN A 126 12.78 -14.37 11.67
N ALA A 127 12.49 -14.08 10.40
CA ALA A 127 11.86 -15.01 9.47
C ALA A 127 12.86 -16.03 8.86
N GLY A 128 14.10 -16.08 9.33
CA GLY A 128 15.16 -16.93 8.77
C GLY A 128 14.83 -18.42 8.80
N ALA A 129 14.10 -18.87 9.83
CA ALA A 129 13.66 -20.27 9.98
C ALA A 129 12.34 -20.60 9.27
N TYR A 130 11.69 -19.62 8.63
CA TYR A 130 10.40 -19.83 7.98
C TYR A 130 10.56 -20.56 6.65
N ILE A 131 9.56 -21.37 6.30
CA ILE A 131 9.47 -21.95 4.96
C ILE A 131 9.10 -20.82 4.00
N LYS A 132 9.94 -20.59 2.99
CA LYS A 132 9.76 -19.52 2.01
C LYS A 132 9.12 -20.07 0.74
N TYR A 133 8.03 -19.44 0.31
CA TYR A 133 7.41 -19.67 -0.98
C TYR A 133 7.48 -18.36 -1.79
N ILE A 134 8.04 -18.43 -2.99
CA ILE A 134 8.17 -17.30 -3.89
C ILE A 134 7.03 -17.37 -4.92
N LEU A 135 6.18 -16.35 -4.94
CA LEU A 135 5.16 -16.19 -5.97
C LEU A 135 5.82 -15.60 -7.22
N LYS A 136 5.88 -16.40 -8.29
CA LYS A 136 6.54 -16.01 -9.55
C LYS A 136 5.58 -15.43 -10.59
N GLN A 137 4.27 -15.64 -10.41
CA GLN A 137 3.25 -15.21 -11.36
C GLN A 137 2.62 -13.91 -10.90
N GLN A 138 2.46 -12.97 -11.83
CA GLN A 138 1.73 -11.72 -11.64
C GLN A 138 0.48 -11.73 -12.53
N PHE A 139 -0.61 -11.15 -12.03
CA PHE A 139 -1.90 -11.09 -12.75
C PHE A 139 -2.41 -9.67 -12.96
N ARG A 140 -1.62 -8.65 -12.58
CA ARG A 140 -2.04 -7.25 -12.60
C ARG A 140 -1.80 -6.62 -13.97
N ILE A 141 -0.66 -6.94 -14.57
CA ILE A 141 -0.24 -6.41 -15.85
C ILE A 141 -0.66 -7.42 -16.91
N LYS A 142 -1.61 -7.03 -17.76
CA LYS A 142 -2.01 -7.83 -18.92
C LYS A 142 -0.84 -7.89 -19.90
N ASN A 143 -0.61 -9.06 -20.47
CA ASN A 143 0.19 -9.16 -21.66
C ASN A 143 -0.61 -8.47 -22.77
N ASN A 144 -0.07 -7.44 -23.40
CA ASN A 144 -0.65 -6.91 -24.63
C ASN A 144 0.29 -7.21 -25.79
N SER A 145 -0.30 -7.38 -26.96
CA SER A 145 0.44 -7.39 -28.21
C SER A 145 0.45 -5.97 -28.74
N ILE A 146 1.62 -5.34 -28.77
CA ILE A 146 1.82 -4.04 -29.41
C ILE A 146 2.51 -4.30 -30.74
N SER A 147 1.88 -3.92 -31.85
CA SER A 147 2.44 -4.04 -33.21
C SER A 147 2.98 -5.44 -33.57
N ASN A 148 2.26 -6.50 -33.20
CA ASN A 148 2.64 -7.91 -33.38
C ASN A 148 3.84 -8.40 -32.53
N GLU A 149 4.30 -7.60 -31.56
CA GLU A 149 5.21 -8.05 -30.52
C GLU A 149 4.42 -8.23 -29.22
N GLU A 150 4.46 -9.45 -28.66
CA GLU A 150 3.91 -9.70 -27.33
C GLU A 150 4.89 -9.17 -26.29
N PHE A 151 4.41 -8.30 -25.40
CA PHE A 151 5.12 -8.00 -24.17
C PHE A 151 4.42 -8.67 -23.00
N ASP A 152 5.23 -9.18 -22.07
CA ASP A 152 4.75 -9.68 -20.80
C ASP A 152 4.89 -8.61 -19.70
N GLY A 153 4.06 -8.72 -18.68
CA GLY A 153 4.16 -7.85 -17.50
C GLY A 153 5.46 -8.04 -16.72
N GLU A 154 6.16 -9.16 -16.91
CA GLU A 154 7.47 -9.41 -16.28
C GLU A 154 8.52 -8.44 -16.81
N SER A 155 8.56 -8.21 -18.12
CA SER A 155 9.47 -7.27 -18.78
C SER A 155 9.26 -5.84 -18.29
N PHE A 156 7.99 -5.44 -18.07
CA PHE A 156 7.69 -4.14 -17.48
C PHE A 156 8.25 -4.02 -16.07
N VAL A 157 7.98 -5.00 -15.19
CA VAL A 157 8.46 -4.96 -13.80
C VAL A 157 9.98 -4.96 -13.72
N LYS A 158 10.64 -5.86 -14.45
CA LYS A 158 12.12 -5.92 -14.53
C LYS A 158 12.70 -4.60 -15.04
N GLY A 159 12.09 -4.01 -16.06
CA GLY A 159 12.53 -2.73 -16.60
C GLY A 159 12.41 -1.56 -15.64
N ILE A 160 11.31 -1.48 -14.88
CA ILE A 160 11.17 -0.47 -13.80
C ILE A 160 12.19 -0.71 -12.70
N GLN A 161 12.40 -1.97 -12.28
CA GLN A 161 13.41 -2.31 -11.27
C GLN A 161 14.83 -1.95 -11.73
N TYR A 162 15.14 -2.21 -13.00
CA TYR A 162 16.41 -1.82 -13.60
C TYR A 162 16.58 -0.30 -13.66
N ALA A 163 15.54 0.42 -14.10
CA ALA A 163 15.57 1.89 -14.19
C ALA A 163 15.74 2.58 -12.82
N LEU A 164 15.25 1.94 -11.75
CA LEU A 164 15.34 2.43 -10.37
C LEU A 164 16.56 1.89 -9.60
N ASP A 165 17.48 1.19 -10.25
CA ASP A 165 18.64 0.51 -9.63
C ASP A 165 18.26 -0.41 -8.46
N ILE A 166 17.10 -1.05 -8.58
CA ILE A 166 16.63 -2.08 -7.64
C ILE A 166 17.18 -3.45 -8.03
N SER A 167 17.35 -3.69 -9.34
CA SER A 167 17.84 -4.95 -9.90
C SER A 167 18.83 -4.68 -11.04
N ASN A 168 19.88 -5.50 -11.11
CA ASN A 168 20.80 -5.54 -12.25
C ASN A 168 20.33 -6.49 -13.36
N ASP A 169 19.14 -7.08 -13.22
CA ASP A 169 18.54 -7.94 -14.23
C ASP A 169 18.15 -7.13 -15.47
N ARG A 170 18.77 -7.46 -16.60
CA ARG A 170 18.53 -6.84 -17.91
C ARG A 170 17.75 -7.76 -18.86
N ASP A 171 17.28 -8.90 -18.37
CA ASP A 171 16.50 -9.87 -19.14
C ASP A 171 15.03 -9.42 -19.26
N PHE A 172 14.83 -8.30 -19.97
CA PHE A 172 13.52 -7.74 -20.31
C PHE A 172 13.56 -7.09 -21.69
N ASN A 173 12.40 -7.06 -22.38
CA ASN A 173 12.28 -6.35 -23.65
C ASN A 173 12.11 -4.83 -23.42
N PRO A 174 13.09 -3.97 -23.77
CA PRO A 174 13.00 -2.53 -23.55
C PRO A 174 11.95 -1.83 -24.44
N ALA A 175 11.43 -2.50 -25.47
CA ALA A 175 10.37 -1.96 -26.33
C ALA A 175 9.11 -1.56 -25.53
N VAL A 176 8.88 -2.19 -24.36
CA VAL A 176 7.77 -1.88 -23.45
C VAL A 176 7.74 -0.41 -22.98
N PHE A 177 8.88 0.30 -23.02
CA PHE A 177 8.99 1.73 -22.65
C PHE A 177 9.15 2.68 -23.83
N GLN A 178 9.32 2.16 -25.04
CA GLN A 178 9.60 2.98 -26.22
C GLN A 178 8.33 3.41 -26.96
N TYR A 179 7.22 2.71 -26.69
CA TYR A 179 6.00 2.90 -27.42
C TYR A 179 5.25 4.16 -26.95
N LYS A 180 4.89 5.03 -27.90
CA LYS A 180 4.18 6.29 -27.65
C LYS A 180 2.88 6.34 -28.45
N ASN A 181 1.91 5.49 -28.12
CA ASN A 181 0.58 5.57 -28.70
C ASN A 181 -0.51 5.37 -27.63
N LYS A 182 -1.79 5.38 -28.04
CA LYS A 182 -2.94 5.26 -27.13
C LYS A 182 -3.02 3.93 -26.37
N ASP A 183 -2.36 2.89 -26.86
CA ASP A 183 -2.32 1.55 -26.28
C ASP A 183 -1.05 1.30 -25.44
N SER A 184 -0.20 2.33 -25.30
CA SER A 184 1.01 2.24 -24.49
C SER A 184 0.67 1.95 -23.02
N TYR A 185 1.30 0.90 -22.48
CA TYR A 185 1.16 0.56 -21.06
C TYR A 185 1.86 1.57 -20.14
N PHE A 186 2.88 2.25 -20.66
CA PHE A 186 3.69 3.22 -19.93
C PHE A 186 4.07 4.39 -20.84
N GLN A 187 4.06 5.60 -20.29
CA GLN A 187 4.49 6.80 -20.98
C GLN A 187 5.11 7.78 -19.98
N ILE A 188 6.14 8.50 -20.43
CA ILE A 188 6.67 9.68 -19.74
C ILE A 188 6.07 10.90 -20.44
N VAL A 189 5.52 11.82 -19.64
CA VAL A 189 4.94 13.09 -20.07
C VAL A 189 5.71 14.25 -19.45
N ASP A 190 5.59 15.43 -20.04
CA ASP A 190 6.39 16.60 -19.67
C ASP A 190 5.68 17.52 -18.66
N SER A 191 4.41 17.26 -18.33
CA SER A 191 3.59 18.12 -17.47
C SER A 191 2.66 17.37 -16.50
N ILE A 192 2.29 18.02 -15.39
CA ILE A 192 1.28 17.49 -14.45
C ILE A 192 -0.10 17.49 -15.11
N SER A 193 -0.40 18.49 -15.94
CA SER A 193 -1.66 18.58 -16.68
C SER A 193 -1.90 17.34 -17.54
N GLU A 194 -0.88 16.86 -18.25
CA GLU A 194 -0.98 15.64 -19.06
C GLU A 194 -1.33 14.39 -18.24
N LEU A 195 -0.86 14.30 -16.98
CA LEU A 195 -1.24 13.19 -16.09
C LEU A 195 -2.74 13.24 -15.73
N PHE A 196 -3.27 14.44 -15.46
CA PHE A 196 -4.69 14.62 -15.18
C PHE A 196 -5.54 14.36 -16.42
N ASP A 197 -5.15 14.90 -17.58
CA ASP A 197 -5.82 14.67 -18.86
C ASP A 197 -5.90 13.18 -19.17
N PHE A 198 -4.78 12.44 -19.01
CA PHE A 198 -4.75 10.99 -19.16
C PHE A 198 -5.75 10.28 -18.24
N THR A 199 -5.72 10.56 -16.93
CA THR A 199 -6.62 9.89 -15.98
C THR A 199 -8.10 10.19 -16.25
N MET A 200 -8.43 11.42 -16.68
CA MET A 200 -9.77 11.82 -17.07
C MET A 200 -10.21 11.15 -18.37
N ASP A 201 -9.33 11.05 -19.35
CA ASP A 201 -9.68 10.42 -20.63
C ASP A 201 -9.89 8.91 -20.47
N MET A 202 -9.08 8.24 -19.65
CA MET A 202 -9.29 6.83 -19.31
C MET A 202 -10.63 6.60 -18.60
N GLU A 203 -11.04 7.52 -17.73
CA GLU A 203 -12.33 7.42 -17.06
C GLU A 203 -13.51 7.57 -18.05
N LYS A 204 -13.38 8.45 -19.04
CA LYS A 204 -14.40 8.61 -20.10
C LYS A 204 -14.47 7.37 -21.00
N LEU A 205 -13.33 6.72 -21.28
CA LEU A 205 -13.23 5.55 -22.14
C LEU A 205 -13.69 4.27 -21.44
N HIS A 206 -13.42 4.15 -20.15
CA HIS A 206 -13.64 2.94 -19.37
C HIS A 206 -14.47 3.25 -18.12
N ALA A 207 -15.76 2.89 -18.18
CA ALA A 207 -16.64 3.06 -17.04
C ALA A 207 -16.19 2.22 -15.82
N ASN A 208 -16.41 2.75 -14.62
CA ASN A 208 -16.11 2.10 -13.33
C ASN A 208 -14.61 1.90 -13.05
N THR A 209 -13.72 2.67 -13.66
CA THR A 209 -12.30 2.67 -13.33
C THR A 209 -11.98 3.63 -12.20
N THR A 210 -11.03 3.26 -11.36
CA THR A 210 -10.46 4.11 -10.31
C THR A 210 -9.15 4.71 -10.81
N ASN A 211 -9.15 6.01 -11.11
CA ASN A 211 -7.99 6.68 -11.71
C ASN A 211 -7.53 7.83 -10.82
N ARG A 212 -6.22 7.96 -10.55
CA ARG A 212 -5.68 9.03 -9.69
C ARG A 212 -4.30 9.48 -10.14
N VAL A 213 -4.01 10.76 -9.91
CA VAL A 213 -2.63 11.27 -9.93
C VAL A 213 -2.06 11.18 -8.52
N ILE A 214 -0.87 10.59 -8.41
CA ILE A 214 -0.17 10.39 -7.13
C ILE A 214 1.26 10.89 -7.21
N ALA A 215 1.86 11.10 -6.04
CA ALA A 215 3.23 11.53 -5.91
C ALA A 215 3.85 11.00 -4.61
N GLY A 216 5.16 10.78 -4.64
CA GLY A 216 5.96 10.57 -3.43
C GLY A 216 6.25 11.88 -2.70
N TYR A 217 7.26 11.91 -1.84
CA TYR A 217 7.63 13.10 -1.05
C TYR A 217 8.41 14.15 -1.85
N THR A 218 8.01 14.39 -3.10
CA THR A 218 8.70 15.30 -4.02
C THR A 218 8.49 16.79 -3.69
N LYS A 219 7.47 17.16 -2.92
CA LYS A 219 7.08 18.55 -2.72
C LYS A 219 6.54 18.83 -1.32
N GLU A 220 6.83 20.02 -0.81
CA GLU A 220 6.27 20.51 0.46
C GLU A 220 4.74 20.58 0.41
N TRP A 221 4.10 20.16 1.52
CA TRP A 221 2.65 20.20 1.67
C TRP A 221 2.19 21.53 2.27
N LYS A 222 2.16 22.57 1.43
CA LYS A 222 1.69 23.92 1.78
C LYS A 222 0.21 23.93 2.18
N SER A 223 -0.62 23.12 1.55
CA SER A 223 -2.05 23.03 1.83
C SER A 223 -2.41 22.20 3.07
N ASN A 224 -1.42 21.75 3.87
CA ASN A 224 -1.68 20.89 5.02
C ASN A 224 -2.60 21.60 6.03
N PRO A 225 -3.83 21.12 6.27
CA PRO A 225 -4.78 21.78 7.17
C PRO A 225 -4.31 21.81 8.64
N ARG A 226 -3.35 20.95 8.98
CA ARG A 226 -2.75 20.84 10.32
C ARG A 226 -1.49 21.68 10.48
N SER A 227 -1.00 22.34 9.43
CA SER A 227 0.13 23.25 9.56
C SER A 227 -0.25 24.43 10.47
N ARG A 228 0.76 25.05 11.10
CA ARG A 228 0.55 26.22 11.96
C ARG A 228 -0.15 27.34 11.19
N ASP A 229 0.26 27.53 9.94
CA ASP A 229 -0.15 28.68 9.14
C ASP A 229 -1.56 28.51 8.55
N ASN A 230 -2.07 27.28 8.44
CA ASN A 230 -3.41 27.00 7.90
C ASN A 230 -4.47 26.67 8.96
N LYS A 231 -4.10 26.65 10.25
CA LYS A 231 -4.96 26.14 11.31
C LYS A 231 -6.24 26.97 11.42
N GLY A 232 -7.39 26.32 11.26
CA GLY A 232 -8.71 26.95 11.35
C GLY A 232 -9.19 27.63 10.06
N MET A 233 -8.43 27.56 8.97
CA MET A 233 -8.89 27.98 7.66
C MET A 233 -9.88 26.98 7.06
N ASP A 234 -10.81 27.49 6.26
CA ASP A 234 -11.63 26.64 5.41
C ASP A 234 -10.78 25.98 4.32
N LYS A 235 -11.14 24.75 3.92
CA LYS A 235 -10.39 23.98 2.91
C LYS A 235 -10.27 24.70 1.57
N SER A 236 -11.27 25.48 1.19
CA SER A 236 -11.27 26.24 -0.07
C SER A 236 -10.23 27.35 -0.11
N LEU A 237 -9.83 27.87 1.06
CA LEU A 237 -8.87 28.96 1.24
C LEU A 237 -7.42 28.48 1.40
N LEU A 238 -7.20 27.17 1.49
CA LEU A 238 -5.85 26.62 1.61
C LEU A 238 -5.02 26.94 0.36
N PRO A 239 -3.70 27.16 0.49
CA PRO A 239 -2.86 27.42 -0.67
C PRO A 239 -2.81 26.21 -1.61
N TYR A 240 -2.34 26.44 -2.83
CA TYR A 240 -2.04 25.37 -3.78
C TYR A 240 -0.61 24.87 -3.57
N ASP A 241 -0.43 23.57 -3.77
CA ASP A 241 0.86 22.89 -3.63
C ASP A 241 1.59 22.84 -4.98
N TRP A 242 0.85 22.72 -6.08
CA TRP A 242 1.36 22.77 -7.46
C TRP A 242 0.63 23.80 -8.29
N GLU A 243 1.40 24.45 -9.16
CA GLU A 243 0.91 25.42 -10.12
C GLU A 243 1.66 25.19 -11.43
N GLU A 244 0.91 25.04 -12.52
CA GLU A 244 1.42 24.85 -13.88
C GLU A 244 0.52 25.66 -14.83
N GLY A 245 1.02 26.82 -15.28
CA GLY A 245 0.20 27.77 -16.02
C GLY A 245 -1.04 28.20 -15.22
N ILE A 246 -2.23 27.91 -15.75
CA ILE A 246 -3.51 28.19 -15.08
C ILE A 246 -3.95 27.07 -14.12
N ASN A 247 -3.35 25.88 -14.22
CA ASN A 247 -3.74 24.71 -13.47
C ASN A 247 -3.08 24.71 -12.10
N LYS A 248 -3.85 24.35 -11.08
CA LYS A 248 -3.40 24.32 -9.70
C LYS A 248 -3.96 23.12 -8.96
N TRP A 249 -3.11 22.49 -8.16
CA TRP A 249 -3.47 21.28 -7.42
C TRP A 249 -3.07 21.37 -5.96
N ARG A 250 -3.78 20.61 -5.13
CA ARG A 250 -3.48 20.39 -3.73
C ARG A 250 -3.21 18.91 -3.48
N TRP A 251 -2.46 18.63 -2.43
CA TRP A 251 -2.31 17.28 -1.91
C TRP A 251 -3.66 16.75 -1.44
N ASN A 252 -3.74 15.44 -1.28
CA ASN A 252 -4.90 14.75 -0.75
C ASN A 252 -5.48 15.43 0.50
N SER A 253 -6.76 15.82 0.46
CA SER A 253 -7.39 16.53 1.58
C SER A 253 -7.70 15.64 2.80
N GLN A 254 -7.61 14.33 2.63
CA GLN A 254 -7.69 13.32 3.68
C GLN A 254 -6.81 12.11 3.35
N HIS A 255 -6.51 11.28 4.34
CA HIS A 255 -5.74 10.04 4.15
C HIS A 255 -6.65 8.83 3.96
N GLU A 256 -7.65 8.68 4.83
CA GLU A 256 -8.55 7.52 4.79
C GLU A 256 -9.56 7.67 3.66
N ARG A 257 -9.77 6.59 2.89
CA ARG A 257 -10.77 6.52 1.81
C ARG A 257 -10.63 7.63 0.75
N TRP A 258 -9.45 8.23 0.63
CA TRP A 258 -9.19 9.32 -0.32
C TRP A 258 -9.52 8.89 -1.77
N VAL A 259 -9.10 7.69 -2.15
CA VAL A 259 -9.34 7.09 -3.47
C VAL A 259 -10.83 6.88 -3.77
N GLU A 260 -11.67 6.78 -2.75
CA GLU A 260 -13.11 6.56 -2.93
C GLU A 260 -13.90 7.87 -3.15
N LEU A 261 -13.28 9.04 -2.95
CA LEU A 261 -13.97 10.31 -3.09
C LEU A 261 -13.95 10.81 -4.52
N GLU A 262 -15.10 11.25 -5.02
CA GLU A 262 -15.19 11.90 -6.33
C GLU A 262 -14.40 13.21 -6.38
N SER A 263 -14.49 14.00 -5.30
CA SER A 263 -13.76 15.27 -5.17
C SER A 263 -12.24 15.11 -5.11
N SER A 264 -11.72 13.90 -4.85
CA SER A 264 -10.27 13.68 -4.80
C SER A 264 -9.63 13.53 -6.18
N LYS A 265 -10.42 13.41 -7.25
CA LYS A 265 -9.89 13.27 -8.61
C LYS A 265 -9.13 14.49 -9.10
N SER A 266 -9.39 15.66 -8.53
CA SER A 266 -8.65 16.91 -8.78
C SER A 266 -7.51 17.16 -7.79
N GLU A 267 -7.22 16.20 -6.90
CA GLU A 267 -6.14 16.29 -5.92
C GLU A 267 -4.99 15.35 -6.31
N ILE A 268 -3.79 15.62 -5.79
CA ILE A 268 -2.65 14.72 -5.94
C ILE A 268 -2.53 13.86 -4.67
N GLY A 269 -2.56 12.54 -4.85
CA GLY A 269 -2.47 11.58 -3.75
C GLY A 269 -1.07 11.35 -3.25
N SER A 270 -0.82 11.47 -1.96
CA SER A 270 0.41 10.95 -1.36
C SER A 270 0.43 9.42 -1.33
N ILE A 271 1.63 8.83 -1.28
CA ILE A 271 1.85 7.39 -1.06
C ILE A 271 1.15 6.84 0.20
N HIS A 272 0.72 7.70 1.13
CA HIS A 272 -0.04 7.31 2.31
C HIS A 272 -1.55 7.30 2.10
N ALA A 273 -2.07 8.13 1.21
CA ALA A 273 -3.50 8.19 0.89
C ALA A 273 -3.93 7.07 -0.05
N ILE A 274 -3.01 6.61 -0.91
CA ILE A 274 -3.25 5.53 -1.87
C ILE A 274 -3.11 4.12 -1.27
N GLN A 275 -2.57 4.01 -0.06
CA GLN A 275 -2.18 2.72 0.50
C GLN A 275 -3.36 1.74 0.63
N GLY A 276 -3.20 0.55 0.04
CA GLY A 276 -4.21 -0.52 0.05
C GLY A 276 -5.39 -0.28 -0.89
N ALA A 277 -5.29 0.68 -1.81
CA ALA A 277 -6.23 0.87 -2.89
C ALA A 277 -5.70 0.27 -4.20
N ASP A 278 -6.59 -0.36 -4.95
CA ASP A 278 -6.31 -0.71 -6.35
C ASP A 278 -6.67 0.48 -7.24
N ILE A 279 -5.78 0.79 -8.19
CA ILE A 279 -5.95 1.84 -9.20
C ILE A 279 -5.87 1.16 -10.56
N ASP A 280 -6.78 1.52 -11.45
CA ASP A 280 -6.80 1.02 -12.83
C ASP A 280 -5.83 1.83 -13.71
N TYR A 281 -5.89 3.16 -13.63
CA TYR A 281 -5.00 4.06 -14.36
C TYR A 281 -4.39 5.11 -13.43
N VAL A 282 -3.06 5.21 -13.43
CA VAL A 282 -2.32 6.07 -12.49
C VAL A 282 -1.43 7.06 -13.23
N GLY A 283 -1.53 8.33 -12.83
CA GLY A 283 -0.49 9.31 -13.13
C GLY A 283 0.48 9.37 -11.95
N VAL A 284 1.78 9.21 -12.20
CA VAL A 284 2.79 9.25 -11.13
C VAL A 284 3.71 10.43 -11.34
N ILE A 285 3.73 11.35 -10.38
CA ILE A 285 4.71 12.43 -10.33
C ILE A 285 5.95 11.90 -9.62
N ILE A 286 7.06 11.93 -10.36
CA ILE A 286 8.39 11.59 -9.86
C ILE A 286 9.16 12.90 -9.67
N GLY A 287 9.86 13.04 -8.55
CA GLY A 287 10.83 14.12 -8.40
C GLY A 287 12.03 13.70 -7.57
N ASN A 288 12.60 14.65 -6.84
CA ASN A 288 13.88 14.47 -6.14
C ASN A 288 13.81 13.57 -4.90
N ASP A 289 12.67 12.94 -4.66
CA ASP A 289 12.44 11.94 -3.63
C ASP A 289 12.84 10.52 -4.08
N ILE A 290 13.17 10.34 -5.36
CA ILE A 290 13.83 9.13 -5.87
C ILE A 290 15.34 9.38 -5.99
N THR A 291 16.12 8.46 -5.43
CA THR A 291 17.57 8.40 -5.60
C THR A 291 17.92 7.09 -6.29
N VAL A 292 18.62 7.18 -7.41
CA VAL A 292 19.29 6.02 -8.05
C VAL A 292 20.67 5.93 -7.43
N ASN A 293 21.07 4.74 -6.97
CA ASN A 293 22.39 4.54 -6.36
C ASN A 293 23.49 4.34 -7.41
#